data_AF-A0A920ABM4-F1
#
_entry.id   AF-A0A920ABM4-F1
#
_cell.length_a   1.000
_cell.length_b   1.000
_cell.length_c   1.000
_cell.angle_alpha   90.00
_cell.angle_beta   90.00
_cell.angle_gamma   90.00
#
_symmetry.space_group_name_H-M   'P 1'
#
loop_
_entity.id
_entity.type
_entity.pdbx_description
1 polymer ?
#
loop_
_entity_poly.entity_id
_entity_poly.type
_entity_poly.pdbx_seq_one_letter_code
_entity_poly.pdbx_strand_id
1 'polypeptide(L)'
;MVVVTGKNDDINLSILEDTDVLVTTTGNVNVCDSAMLSNLKNGAVVCNIGHFDTEIDTAYMKDKWYWEEVKPQVHRIFRDCTPDGAPDLKSKNYLLLLAEGRAC
;
A
#
# COMPACT_ATOMS: atom_id res chain seq x y z
N MET A 1 -7.86 10.91 14.06
CA MET A 1 -8.03 9.55 14.59
C MET A 1 -8.37 8.67 13.41
N VAL A 2 -7.42 7.86 12.93
CA VAL A 2 -7.69 6.86 11.89
C VAL A 2 -8.45 5.72 12.57
N VAL A 3 -9.62 5.37 12.06
CA VAL A 3 -10.38 4.21 12.54
C VAL A 3 -9.98 3.04 11.64
N VAL A 4 -9.35 2.03 12.22
CA VAL A 4 -8.95 0.80 11.51
C VAL A 4 -10.12 -0.17 11.58
N THR A 5 -10.79 -0.41 10.44
CA THR A 5 -11.94 -1.31 10.39
C THR A 5 -11.82 -2.39 9.33
N GLY A 6 -10.91 -2.25 8.35
CA GLY A 6 -10.80 -3.15 7.21
C GLY A 6 -12.02 -3.15 6.29
N LYS A 7 -12.90 -2.14 6.39
CA LYS A 7 -14.14 -2.05 5.61
C LYS A 7 -14.13 -0.84 4.69
N ASN A 8 -14.57 -1.03 3.45
CA ASN A 8 -14.70 0.05 2.48
C ASN A 8 -15.76 1.10 2.89
N ASP A 9 -16.75 0.72 3.70
CA ASP A 9 -17.82 1.63 4.14
C ASP A 9 -17.32 2.68 5.14
N ASP A 10 -16.17 2.45 5.79
CA ASP A 10 -15.61 3.31 6.83
C ASP A 10 -14.48 4.22 6.31
N ILE A 11 -14.17 4.16 5.01
CA ILE A 11 -13.10 4.96 4.38
C ILE A 11 -13.68 6.01 3.43
N ASN A 12 -13.01 7.17 3.34
CA ASN A 12 -13.36 8.18 2.36
C ASN A 12 -12.70 7.84 1.01
N LEU A 13 -13.43 7.08 0.18
CA LEU A 13 -12.97 6.64 -1.14
C LEU A 13 -12.54 7.82 -2.03
N SER A 14 -13.32 8.90 -2.04
CA SER A 14 -13.03 10.06 -2.90
C SER A 14 -11.68 10.72 -2.59
N ILE A 15 -11.26 10.71 -1.32
CA ILE A 15 -9.95 11.22 -0.91
C ILE A 15 -8.85 10.23 -1.33
N LEU A 16 -9.05 8.93 -1.11
CA LEU A 16 -8.04 7.91 -1.41
C LEU A 16 -7.76 7.77 -2.91
N GLU A 17 -8.78 7.90 -3.75
CA GLU A 17 -8.67 7.85 -5.21
C GLU A 17 -7.93 9.06 -5.80
N ASP A 18 -7.87 10.19 -5.08
CA ASP A 18 -7.12 11.38 -5.47
C ASP A 18 -5.77 11.52 -4.74
N THR A 19 -5.44 10.60 -3.84
CA THR A 19 -4.21 10.66 -3.03
C THR A 19 -3.03 10.10 -3.82
N ASP A 20 -2.07 10.95 -4.19
CA ASP A 20 -0.83 10.55 -4.87
C ASP A 20 0.23 9.98 -3.92
N VAL A 21 0.24 10.42 -2.65
CA VAL A 21 1.22 10.02 -1.64
C VAL A 21 0.54 9.79 -0.29
N LEU A 22 0.73 8.61 0.27
CA LEU A 22 0.28 8.25 1.61
C LEU A 22 1.49 7.98 2.51
N VAL A 23 1.52 8.66 3.66
CA VAL A 23 2.59 8.53 4.66
C VAL A 23 2.00 8.18 6.02
N THR A 24 2.46 7.08 6.63
CA THR A 24 2.11 6.72 8.01
C THR A 24 3.15 7.26 9.00
N THR A 25 2.69 7.79 10.15
CA THR A 25 3.49 8.58 11.11
C THR A 25 3.06 8.35 12.57
N THR A 26 2.27 7.33 12.84
CA THR A 26 1.42 7.27 14.04
C THR A 26 2.01 6.48 15.19
N GLY A 27 2.94 5.55 14.91
CA GLY A 27 3.38 4.53 15.86
C GLY A 27 2.29 3.52 16.24
N ASN A 28 1.18 3.46 15.49
CA ASN A 28 0.04 2.58 15.75
C ASN A 28 -0.11 1.51 14.65
N VAL A 29 -0.74 0.39 14.98
CA VAL A 29 -0.81 -0.78 14.11
C VAL A 29 -1.93 -0.64 13.07
N ASN A 30 -1.66 -1.04 11.83
CA ASN A 30 -2.60 -1.16 10.71
C ASN A 30 -3.37 0.12 10.39
N VAL A 31 -2.75 1.29 10.58
CA VAL A 31 -3.35 2.58 10.21
C VAL A 31 -3.52 2.75 8.70
N CYS A 32 -2.77 1.99 7.89
CA CYS A 32 -3.01 1.80 6.48
C CYS A 32 -3.33 0.33 6.23
N ASP A 33 -4.64 0.01 6.25
CA ASP A 33 -5.14 -1.34 6.14
C ASP A 33 -5.40 -1.78 4.68
N SER A 34 -5.80 -3.05 4.51
CA SER A 34 -6.10 -3.64 3.21
C SER A 34 -7.19 -2.91 2.43
N ALA A 35 -8.20 -2.34 3.10
CA ALA A 35 -9.27 -1.58 2.46
C ALA A 35 -8.73 -0.27 1.87
N MET A 36 -7.89 0.45 2.62
CA MET A 36 -7.21 1.65 2.11
C MET A 36 -6.29 1.32 0.94
N LEU A 37 -5.42 0.31 1.08
CA LEU A 37 -4.46 -0.10 0.04
C LEU A 37 -5.15 -0.51 -1.26
N SER A 38 -6.32 -1.14 -1.17
CA SER A 38 -7.09 -1.58 -2.35
C SER A 38 -7.72 -0.42 -3.12
N ASN A 39 -8.02 0.70 -2.45
CA ASN A 39 -8.75 1.84 -3.03
C ASN A 39 -7.87 3.07 -3.29
N LEU A 40 -6.57 3.03 -2.96
CA LEU A 40 -5.63 4.09 -3.31
C LEU A 40 -5.56 4.32 -4.83
N LYS A 41 -5.26 5.56 -5.20
CA LYS A 41 -4.98 5.94 -6.58
C LYS A 41 -3.93 5.04 -7.23
N ASN A 42 -4.19 4.67 -8.48
CA ASN A 42 -3.22 3.96 -9.33
C ASN A 42 -1.92 4.75 -9.46
N GLY A 43 -0.79 4.13 -9.12
CA GLY A 43 0.53 4.74 -9.12
C GLY A 43 0.88 5.52 -7.86
N ALA A 44 0.02 5.51 -6.82
CA ALA A 44 0.30 6.21 -5.57
C ALA A 44 1.54 5.65 -4.85
N VAL A 45 2.25 6.55 -4.17
CA VAL A 45 3.39 6.22 -3.32
C VAL A 45 2.88 5.95 -1.90
N VAL A 46 3.32 4.84 -1.31
CA VAL A 46 3.02 4.46 0.06
C VAL A 46 4.33 4.32 0.83
N CYS A 47 4.44 5.02 1.94
CA CYS A 47 5.61 4.93 2.82
C CYS A 47 5.26 5.11 4.30
N ASN A 48 6.20 4.70 5.14
CA ASN A 48 6.11 4.81 6.58
C ASN A 48 7.35 5.54 7.10
N ILE A 49 7.17 6.51 7.99
CA ILE A 49 8.26 7.18 8.71
C ILE A 49 8.20 6.90 10.23
N GLY A 50 7.23 6.09 10.67
CA GLY A 50 7.16 5.57 12.02
C GLY A 50 8.28 4.58 12.33
N HIS A 51 8.50 4.33 13.62
CA HIS A 51 9.56 3.43 14.08
C HIS A 51 9.28 1.95 13.76
N PHE A 52 8.00 1.57 13.71
CA PHE A 52 7.56 0.20 13.44
C PHE A 52 6.95 0.09 12.05
N ASP A 53 7.21 -1.04 11.38
CA ASP A 53 6.69 -1.41 10.06
C ASP A 53 5.23 -1.86 10.06
N THR A 54 4.65 -2.04 11.26
CA THR A 54 3.27 -2.49 11.46
C THR A 54 2.21 -1.44 11.16
N GLU A 55 2.60 -0.23 10.74
CA GLU A 55 1.65 0.83 10.36
C GLU A 55 0.93 0.51 9.04
N ILE A 56 1.59 -0.21 8.13
CA ILE A 56 1.06 -0.61 6.82
C ILE A 56 0.90 -2.14 6.79
N ASP A 57 -0.25 -2.61 6.33
CA ASP A 57 -0.52 -4.05 6.17
C ASP A 57 0.23 -4.66 4.97
N THR A 58 1.56 -4.74 5.09
CA THR A 58 2.44 -5.29 4.04
C THR A 58 2.29 -6.80 3.89
N ALA A 59 1.83 -7.51 4.93
CA ALA A 59 1.50 -8.92 4.86
C ALA A 59 0.34 -9.17 3.88
N TYR A 60 -0.75 -8.41 3.98
CA TYR A 60 -1.85 -8.46 3.01
C TYR A 60 -1.35 -8.24 1.57
N MET A 61 -0.48 -7.24 1.37
CA MET A 61 0.09 -6.96 0.05
C MET A 61 0.92 -8.12 -0.49
N LYS A 62 1.72 -8.80 0.35
CA LYS A 62 2.53 -9.97 -0.05
C LYS A 62 1.66 -11.18 -0.38
N ASP A 63 0.57 -11.38 0.35
CA ASP A 63 -0.33 -12.52 0.15
C ASP A 63 -1.27 -12.35 -1.05
N LYS A 64 -1.57 -11.11 -1.45
CA LYS A 64 -2.56 -10.82 -2.50
C LYS A 64 -1.99 -10.36 -3.83
N TRP A 65 -0.84 -9.70 -3.82
CA TRP A 65 -0.37 -8.94 -4.99
C TRP A 65 1.02 -9.35 -5.45
N TYR A 66 1.30 -9.10 -6.72
CA TYR A 66 2.62 -9.30 -7.28
C TYR A 66 3.57 -8.16 -6.92
N TRP A 67 4.77 -8.50 -6.46
CA TRP A 67 5.81 -7.55 -6.08
C TRP A 67 6.94 -7.56 -7.12
N GLU A 68 7.23 -6.39 -7.66
CA GLU A 68 8.38 -6.18 -8.54
C GLU A 68 9.36 -5.23 -7.86
N GLU A 69 10.59 -5.68 -7.63
CA GLU A 69 11.67 -4.81 -7.17
C GLU A 69 12.19 -3.96 -8.34
N VAL A 70 12.04 -2.63 -8.24
CA VAL A 70 12.62 -1.69 -9.21
C VAL A 70 14.09 -1.46 -8.91
N LYS A 71 14.41 -1.33 -7.63
CA LYS A 71 15.75 -1.23 -7.04
C LYS A 71 15.64 -1.55 -5.55
N PRO A 72 16.77 -1.71 -4.82
CA PRO A 72 16.72 -1.92 -3.38
C PRO A 72 15.82 -0.88 -2.70
N GLN A 73 14.95 -1.37 -1.80
CA GLN A 73 13.98 -0.58 -1.03
C GLN A 73 12.87 0.11 -1.85
N VAL A 74 12.70 -0.18 -3.13
CA VAL A 74 11.62 0.40 -3.95
C VAL A 74 10.94 -0.70 -4.76
N HIS A 75 9.65 -0.91 -4.48
CA HIS A 75 8.86 -1.95 -5.12
C HIS A 75 7.63 -1.39 -5.83
N ARG A 76 7.34 -1.89 -7.03
CA ARG A 76 6.02 -1.76 -7.67
C ARG A 76 5.16 -2.94 -7.24
N ILE A 77 3.97 -2.64 -6.73
CA ILE A 77 3.03 -3.64 -6.20
C ILE A 77 1.81 -3.67 -7.10
N PHE A 78 1.70 -4.68 -7.97
CA PHE A 78 0.63 -4.79 -8.95
C PHE A 78 -0.62 -5.42 -8.31
N ARG A 79 -1.70 -4.64 -8.22
CA ARG A 79 -2.93 -5.05 -7.52
C ARG A 79 -3.85 -5.94 -8.35
N ASP A 80 -3.60 -6.01 -9.65
CA ASP A 80 -4.31 -6.81 -10.64
C ASP A 80 -3.65 -8.16 -10.93
N CYS A 81 -2.57 -8.51 -10.22
CA CYS A 81 -1.83 -9.75 -10.39
C CYS A 81 -1.60 -10.43 -9.03
N THR A 82 -1.79 -11.75 -8.96
CA THR A 82 -1.48 -12.55 -7.77
C THR A 82 0.02 -12.72 -7.57
N PRO A 83 0.51 -13.08 -6.37
CA PRO A 83 1.95 -13.23 -6.11
C PRO A 83 2.67 -14.22 -7.05
N ASP A 84 2.00 -15.33 -7.40
CA ASP A 84 2.52 -16.36 -8.31
C ASP A 84 2.23 -16.09 -9.79
N GLY A 85 1.61 -14.94 -10.10
CA GLY A 85 1.19 -14.56 -11.44
C GLY A 85 2.29 -13.92 -12.28
N ALA A 86 1.99 -13.69 -13.55
CA ALA A 86 2.80 -12.85 -14.43
C ALA A 86 2.09 -11.50 -14.61
N PRO A 87 2.64 -10.38 -14.11
CA PRO A 87 2.00 -9.07 -14.26
C PRO A 87 2.14 -8.53 -15.69
N ASP A 88 1.19 -7.68 -16.10
CA ASP A 88 1.43 -6.77 -17.22
C ASP A 88 2.20 -5.55 -16.68
N LEU A 89 3.48 -5.45 -17.03
CA LEU A 89 4.34 -4.33 -16.60
C LEU A 89 3.90 -2.96 -17.13
N LYS A 90 2.95 -2.92 -18.08
CA LYS A 90 2.32 -1.68 -18.56
C LYS A 90 1.05 -1.31 -17.79
N SER A 91 0.57 -2.19 -16.91
CA SER A 91 -0.57 -1.89 -16.06
C SER A 91 -0.27 -0.66 -15.23
N LYS A 92 -1.30 0.19 -15.09
CA LYS A 92 -1.26 1.35 -14.20
C LYS A 92 -1.75 1.00 -12.80
N ASN A 93 -2.30 -0.21 -12.61
CA ASN A 93 -2.87 -0.63 -11.33
C ASN A 93 -1.79 -1.17 -10.38
N TYR A 94 -0.85 -0.30 -10.04
CA TYR A 94 0.19 -0.60 -9.05
C TYR A 94 0.28 0.48 -7.99
N LEU A 95 0.90 0.14 -6.86
CA LEU A 95 1.38 1.09 -5.85
C LEU A 95 2.91 1.10 -5.84
N LEU A 96 3.51 2.21 -5.45
CA LEU A 96 4.95 2.31 -5.18
C LEU A 96 5.18 2.22 -3.68
N LEU A 97 5.74 1.10 -3.22
CA LEU A 97 6.07 0.90 -1.80
C LEU A 97 7.55 1.20 -1.55
N LEU A 98 7.81 2.09 -0.61
CA LEU A 98 9.16 2.44 -0.18
C LEU A 98 9.56 1.66 1.08
N ALA A 99 10.83 1.25 1.14
CA ALA A 99 11.47 0.54 2.26
C ALA A 99 10.71 -0.68 2.79
N GLU A 100 9.86 -1.30 1.98
CA GLU A 100 8.96 -2.39 2.39
C GLU A 100 8.09 -2.03 3.62
N GLY A 101 7.74 -0.75 3.80
CA GLY A 101 6.96 -0.28 4.95
C GLY A 101 7.78 -0.03 6.22
N ARG A 102 9.11 -0.20 6.20
CA ARG A 102 9.99 0.28 7.28
C ARG A 102 10.18 1.79 7.19
N ALA A 103 10.78 2.37 8.24
CA ALA A 103 11.16 3.78 8.26
C ALA A 103 11.96 4.14 7.00
N CYS A 104 11.40 5.04 6.19
CA CYS A 104 12.01 5.55 4.97
C CYS A 104 13.13 6.56 5.23
#